data_AF-A0A2X2UQZ9-F1
#
_entry.id   AF-A0A2X2UQZ9-F1
#
_cell.length_a   1.000
_cell.length_b   1.000
_cell.length_c   1.000
_cell.angle_alpha   90.00
_cell.angle_beta   90.00
_cell.angle_gamma   90.00
#
_symmetry.space_group_name_H-M   'P 1'
#
loop_
_entity.id
_entity.type
_entity.pdbx_description
1 polymer ?
#
loop_
_entity_poly.entity_id
_entity_poly.type
_entity_poly.pdbx_seq_one_letter_code
_entity_poly.pdbx_strand_id
1 'polypeptide(L)'
;MRRTLFSVALLALFSPFVNAETPAVKVEVLQTKLDHPWALAFLPDNRGMLITLRGGQLRHWQADKGLSDPITGVPKVWANGQGGLLDVALAPDFEQSRRVWLSFSEADREGKAGTAVGFGRLQR
;
A
#
# COMPACT_ATOMS: atom_id res chain seq x y z
N MET A 1 -65.36 6.63 44.32
CA MET A 1 -64.76 6.48 42.97
C MET A 1 -63.33 6.00 43.12
N ARG A 2 -63.00 4.89 42.45
CA ARG A 2 -61.67 4.24 42.42
C ARG A 2 -60.62 5.18 41.85
N ARG A 3 -59.36 5.08 42.31
CA ARG A 3 -58.16 5.21 41.47
C ARG A 3 -56.92 4.69 42.20
N THR A 4 -56.67 3.40 42.00
CA THR A 4 -55.40 2.73 42.30
C THR A 4 -54.39 3.19 41.25
N LEU A 5 -53.30 3.84 41.67
CA LEU A 5 -52.19 4.19 40.78
C LEU A 5 -51.15 3.06 40.84
N PHE A 6 -51.04 2.31 39.74
CA PHE A 6 -49.95 1.35 39.52
C PHE A 6 -48.65 2.13 39.30
N SER A 7 -47.66 1.93 40.18
CA SER A 7 -46.29 2.36 39.92
C SER A 7 -45.62 1.34 39.01
N VAL A 8 -45.36 1.74 37.76
CA VAL A 8 -44.53 0.97 36.83
C VAL A 8 -43.07 1.24 37.22
N ALA A 9 -42.42 0.26 37.82
CA ALA A 9 -40.98 0.28 38.03
C ALA A 9 -40.28 0.10 36.67
N LEU A 10 -39.70 1.18 36.15
CA LEU A 10 -38.88 1.15 34.95
C LEU A 10 -37.51 0.54 35.30
N LEU A 11 -37.35 -0.77 35.08
CA LEU A 11 -36.01 -1.40 35.08
C LEU A 11 -35.24 -0.87 33.87
N ALA A 12 -34.39 0.14 34.08
CA ALA A 12 -33.40 0.54 33.10
C ALA A 12 -32.38 -0.60 32.94
N LEU A 13 -32.47 -1.35 31.84
CA LEU A 13 -31.45 -2.27 31.39
C LEU A 13 -30.18 -1.47 31.07
N PHE A 14 -29.25 -1.39 32.02
CA PHE A 14 -27.87 -0.97 31.74
C PHE A 14 -27.24 -2.01 30.82
N SER A 15 -27.29 -1.77 29.51
CA SER A 15 -26.41 -2.48 28.58
C SER A 15 -24.99 -1.95 28.83
N PRO A 16 -24.03 -2.78 29.28
CA PRO A 16 -22.66 -2.34 29.29
C PRO A 16 -22.26 -2.15 27.83
N PHE A 17 -22.03 -0.90 27.45
CA PHE A 17 -21.23 -0.61 26.27
C PHE A 17 -19.85 -1.21 26.54
N VAL A 18 -19.59 -2.39 26.00
CA VAL A 18 -18.25 -2.96 25.98
C VAL A 18 -17.42 -2.05 25.09
N ASN A 19 -16.63 -1.17 25.71
CA ASN A 19 -15.60 -0.43 25.02
C ASN A 19 -14.54 -1.44 24.59
N ALA A 20 -14.59 -1.87 23.34
CA ALA A 20 -13.51 -2.65 22.75
C ALA A 20 -12.31 -1.71 22.57
N GLU A 21 -11.45 -1.64 23.57
CA GLU A 21 -10.15 -0.98 23.42
C GLU A 21 -9.34 -1.72 22.35
N THR A 22 -8.88 -0.98 21.34
CA THR A 22 -8.04 -1.55 20.29
C THR A 22 -6.70 -1.95 20.90
N PRO A 23 -6.21 -3.19 20.70
CA PRO A 23 -4.91 -3.60 21.23
C PRO A 23 -3.81 -2.64 20.77
N ALA A 24 -2.89 -2.29 21.69
CA ALA A 24 -1.75 -1.46 21.33
C ALA A 24 -0.89 -2.18 20.28
N VAL A 25 -0.62 -1.50 19.16
CA VAL A 25 0.25 -2.03 18.10
C VAL A 25 1.68 -1.53 18.30
N LYS A 26 2.68 -2.40 18.10
CA LYS A 26 4.08 -1.99 18.03
C LYS A 26 4.36 -1.51 16.61
N VAL A 27 4.83 -0.26 16.48
CA VAL A 27 5.26 0.31 15.20
C VAL A 27 6.79 0.30 15.16
N GLU A 28 7.35 -0.26 14.10
CA GLU A 28 8.78 -0.28 13.84
C GLU A 28 9.07 0.37 12.48
N VAL A 29 9.98 1.34 12.47
CA VAL A 29 10.34 2.08 11.26
C VAL A 29 11.45 1.32 10.53
N LEU A 30 11.09 0.64 9.43
CA LEU A 30 12.01 -0.14 8.61
C LEU A 30 12.84 0.71 7.63
N GLN A 31 12.27 1.81 7.14
CA GLN A 31 12.91 2.72 6.20
C GLN A 31 12.31 4.13 6.35
N THR A 32 13.17 5.15 6.27
CA THR A 32 12.77 6.57 6.28
C THR A 32 13.13 7.24 4.96
N LYS A 33 12.71 8.50 4.79
CA LYS A 33 13.07 9.35 3.64
C LYS A 33 12.65 8.77 2.29
N LEU A 34 11.51 8.07 2.25
CA LEU A 34 10.87 7.63 1.01
C LEU A 34 10.07 8.80 0.43
N ASP A 35 10.37 9.19 -0.80
CA ASP A 35 9.66 10.26 -1.49
C ASP A 35 8.36 9.72 -2.11
N HIS A 36 7.25 9.94 -1.41
CA HIS A 36 5.90 9.50 -1.81
C HIS A 36 5.84 8.01 -2.24
N PRO A 37 6.12 7.06 -1.32
CA PRO A 37 5.96 5.64 -1.61
C PRO A 37 4.49 5.33 -1.97
N TRP A 38 4.28 4.47 -2.97
CA TRP A 38 2.94 4.17 -3.47
C TRP A 38 2.53 2.71 -3.20
N ALA A 39 3.36 1.75 -3.58
CA ALA A 39 3.09 0.32 -3.39
C ALA A 39 4.37 -0.45 -3.01
N LEU A 40 4.18 -1.66 -2.48
CA LEU A 40 5.27 -2.60 -2.21
C LEU A 40 4.88 -4.02 -2.61
N ALA A 41 5.88 -4.82 -2.98
CA ALA A 41 5.72 -6.24 -3.28
C ALA A 41 6.85 -7.05 -2.65
N PHE A 42 6.51 -8.03 -1.80
CA PHE A 42 7.48 -8.91 -1.16
C PHE A 42 8.14 -9.85 -2.17
N LEU A 43 9.46 -9.91 -2.15
CA LEU A 43 10.23 -10.88 -2.91
C LEU A 43 10.33 -12.20 -2.13
N PRO A 44 10.25 -13.36 -2.82
CA PRO A 44 10.39 -14.65 -2.18
C PRO A 44 11.81 -14.86 -1.61
N ASP A 45 11.94 -15.84 -0.72
CA ASP A 45 13.20 -16.26 -0.07
C ASP A 45 13.82 -15.21 0.86
N ASN A 46 13.00 -14.46 1.60
CA ASN A 46 13.45 -13.39 2.50
C ASN A 46 14.33 -12.34 1.80
N ARG A 47 14.11 -12.14 0.50
CA ARG A 47 14.86 -11.16 -0.29
C ARG A 47 14.29 -9.75 -0.18
N GLY A 48 13.50 -9.45 0.85
CA GLY A 48 12.96 -8.11 1.07
C GLY A 48 11.79 -7.77 0.15
N MET A 49 11.70 -6.52 -0.30
CA MET A 49 10.56 -6.02 -1.07
C MET A 49 10.95 -5.01 -2.14
N LEU A 50 10.19 -4.97 -3.23
CA LEU A 50 10.19 -3.85 -4.16
C LEU A 50 9.29 -2.74 -3.62
N ILE A 51 9.67 -1.49 -3.83
CA ILE A 51 8.93 -0.29 -3.43
C ILE A 51 8.86 0.65 -4.62
N THR A 52 7.65 1.09 -4.99
CA THR A 52 7.46 2.17 -5.96
C THR A 52 7.43 3.52 -5.25
N LEU A 53 8.19 4.47 -5.78
CA LEU A 53 8.10 5.89 -5.42
C LEU A 53 7.40 6.62 -6.56
N ARG A 54 6.37 7.40 -6.24
CA ARG A 54 5.50 8.06 -7.24
C ARG A 54 6.26 8.83 -8.30
N GLY A 55 7.41 9.42 -7.94
CA GLY A 55 8.29 10.15 -8.85
C GLY A 55 8.89 9.33 -10.01
N GLY A 56 8.69 8.02 -10.06
CA GLY A 56 9.16 7.17 -11.16
C GLY A 56 10.26 6.16 -10.79
N GLN A 57 10.53 5.96 -9.50
CA GLN A 57 11.61 5.08 -9.06
C GLN A 57 11.05 3.77 -8.50
N LEU A 58 11.51 2.64 -9.03
CA LEU A 58 11.38 1.35 -8.38
C LEU A 58 12.66 1.08 -7.58
N ARG A 59 12.55 0.75 -6.30
CA ARG A 59 13.69 0.44 -5.43
C ARG A 59 13.50 -0.89 -4.73
N HIS A 60 14.60 -1.50 -4.32
CA HIS A 60 14.61 -2.72 -3.53
C HIS A 60 15.01 -2.38 -2.09
N TRP A 61 14.24 -2.84 -1.11
CA TRP A 61 14.59 -2.75 0.31
C TRP A 61 14.81 -4.14 0.90
N GLN A 62 15.84 -4.28 1.74
CA GLN A 62 16.12 -5.50 2.51
C GLN A 62 16.61 -5.14 3.92
N ALA A 63 16.18 -5.87 4.95
CA ALA A 63 16.41 -5.55 6.37
C ALA A 63 17.86 -5.16 6.74
N ASP A 64 18.85 -5.86 6.19
CA ASP A 64 20.27 -5.61 6.51
C ASP A 64 21.00 -4.72 5.51
N LYS A 65 20.36 -4.39 4.38
CA LYS A 65 20.98 -3.61 3.29
C LYS A 65 20.35 -2.23 3.12
N GLY A 66 19.17 -2.02 3.69
CA GLY A 66 18.38 -0.81 3.48
C GLY A 66 17.86 -0.73 2.04
N LEU A 67 17.68 0.50 1.58
CA LEU A 67 17.11 0.83 0.27
C LEU A 67 18.20 0.93 -0.80
N SER A 68 18.00 0.24 -1.92
CA SER A 68 18.90 0.29 -3.08
C SER A 68 18.83 1.62 -3.84
N ASP A 69 19.77 1.81 -4.76
CA ASP A 69 19.61 2.74 -5.88
C ASP A 69 18.38 2.37 -6.75
N PRO A 70 17.85 3.31 -7.55
CA PRO A 70 16.74 3.02 -8.45
C PRO A 70 17.08 1.89 -9.43
N ILE A 71 16.19 0.92 -9.54
CA ILE A 71 16.26 -0.15 -10.54
C ILE A 71 16.10 0.47 -11.93
N THR A 72 16.98 0.10 -12.85
CA THR A 72 16.96 0.58 -14.24
C THR A 72 15.91 -0.14 -15.08
N GLY A 73 15.49 0.48 -16.20
CA GLY A 73 14.50 -0.12 -17.12
C GLY A 73 13.05 0.06 -16.69
N VAL A 74 12.80 0.82 -15.63
CA VAL A 74 11.48 1.28 -15.22
C VAL A 74 10.95 2.29 -16.27
N PRO A 75 9.66 2.22 -16.66
CA PRO A 75 9.10 3.15 -17.63
C PRO A 75 9.21 4.59 -17.16
N LYS A 76 9.38 5.52 -18.13
CA LYS A 76 9.19 6.94 -17.85
C LYS A 76 7.72 7.18 -17.49
N VAL A 77 7.49 7.95 -16.45
CA VAL A 77 6.14 8.25 -15.95
C VAL A 77 5.81 9.74 -16.06
N TRP A 78 4.52 10.05 -16.10
CA TRP A 78 4.00 11.39 -15.91
C TRP A 78 3.73 11.61 -14.41
N ALA A 79 4.73 12.15 -13.70
CA ALA A 79 4.65 12.43 -12.27
C ALA A 79 4.06 13.81 -12.00
N ASN A 80 2.73 13.93 -11.99
CA ASN A 80 2.03 15.18 -11.72
C ASN A 80 0.71 14.93 -10.98
N GLY A 81 0.42 15.74 -9.95
CA GLY A 81 -0.74 15.54 -9.09
C GLY A 81 -0.75 14.14 -8.46
N GLN A 82 -1.75 13.33 -8.82
CA GLN A 82 -1.88 11.94 -8.38
C GLN A 82 -1.15 10.94 -9.30
N GLY A 83 -0.68 11.38 -10.48
CA GLY A 83 0.00 10.52 -11.44
C GLY A 83 1.46 10.25 -11.08
N GLY A 84 2.00 9.16 -11.61
CA GLY A 84 3.38 8.74 -11.40
C GLY A 84 3.59 7.24 -11.61
N LEU A 85 4.61 6.68 -10.96
CA LEU A 85 4.74 5.23 -10.81
C LEU A 85 3.86 4.77 -9.65
N LEU A 86 2.96 3.83 -9.93
CA LEU A 86 1.88 3.47 -9.02
C LEU A 86 2.12 2.07 -8.44
N ASP A 87 1.38 1.07 -8.89
CA ASP A 87 1.40 -0.26 -8.30
C ASP A 87 2.59 -1.10 -8.77
N VAL A 88 2.99 -2.07 -7.94
CA VAL A 88 3.97 -3.12 -8.28
C VAL A 88 3.43 -4.48 -7.85
N ALA A 89 3.40 -5.42 -8.77
CA ALA A 89 2.96 -6.78 -8.49
C ALA A 89 3.93 -7.79 -9.10
N LEU A 90 4.24 -8.85 -8.35
CA LEU A 90 4.94 -10.00 -8.90
C LEU A 90 3.95 -10.84 -9.72
N ALA A 91 4.39 -11.39 -10.84
CA ALA A 91 3.58 -12.36 -11.57
C ALA A 91 3.32 -13.61 -10.71
N PRO A 92 2.20 -14.34 -10.91
CA PRO A 92 1.93 -15.58 -10.16
C PRO A 92 3.04 -16.63 -10.29
N ASP A 93 3.75 -16.64 -11.40
CA ASP A 93 4.88 -17.54 -11.72
C ASP A 93 6.25 -16.88 -11.51
N PHE A 94 6.37 -15.87 -10.64
CA PHE A 94 7.56 -15.03 -10.51
C PHE A 94 8.86 -15.81 -10.23
N GLU A 95 8.79 -16.92 -9.51
CA GLU A 95 9.98 -17.76 -9.26
C GLU A 95 10.59 -18.30 -10.56
N GLN A 96 9.78 -18.54 -11.59
CA GLN A 96 10.23 -19.00 -12.90
C GLN A 96 10.41 -17.83 -13.89
N SER A 97 9.38 -17.00 -14.04
CA SER A 97 9.34 -15.94 -15.06
C SER A 97 10.18 -14.71 -14.68
N ARG A 98 10.31 -14.46 -13.38
CA ARG A 98 10.86 -13.23 -12.80
C ARG A 98 10.11 -11.98 -13.27
N ARG A 99 8.85 -12.12 -13.68
CA ARG A 99 8.06 -11.02 -14.24
C ARG A 99 7.47 -10.12 -13.16
N VAL A 100 7.66 -8.82 -13.30
CA VAL A 100 7.09 -7.78 -12.44
C VAL A 100 6.20 -6.89 -13.28
N TRP A 101 4.97 -6.68 -12.82
CA TRP A 101 4.00 -5.76 -13.39
C TRP A 101 4.08 -4.42 -12.66
N LEU A 102 3.95 -3.35 -13.42
CA LEU A 102 3.89 -1.97 -12.92
C LEU A 102 2.69 -1.27 -13.54
N SER A 103 1.94 -0.52 -12.74
CA SER A 103 1.03 0.49 -13.25
C SER A 103 1.66 1.88 -13.11
N PHE A 104 1.40 2.75 -14.07
CA PHE A 104 1.97 4.10 -14.09
C PHE A 104 1.10 5.04 -14.92
N SER A 105 1.21 6.34 -14.67
CA SER A 105 0.64 7.35 -15.54
C SER A 105 1.59 7.65 -16.70
N GLU A 106 1.08 7.65 -17.92
CA GLU A 106 1.78 8.08 -19.13
C GLU A 106 1.03 9.25 -19.74
N ALA A 107 1.77 10.23 -20.29
CA ALA A 107 1.18 11.35 -21.01
C ALA A 107 1.42 11.21 -22.52
N ASP A 108 0.41 11.62 -23.28
CA ASP A 108 0.55 11.83 -24.72
C ASP A 108 1.37 13.11 -25.03
N ARG A 109 1.54 13.39 -26.33
CA ARG A 109 2.28 14.57 -26.80
C ARG A 109 1.57 15.90 -26.48
N GLU A 110 0.28 15.86 -26.14
CA GLU A 110 -0.51 17.03 -25.77
C GLU A 110 -0.54 17.25 -24.25
N GLY A 111 0.11 16.39 -23.46
CA GLY A 111 0.16 16.47 -22.00
C GLY A 111 -1.07 15.90 -21.30
N LYS A 112 -1.95 15.18 -22.01
CA LYS A 112 -3.05 14.43 -21.39
C LYS A 112 -2.52 13.10 -20.89
N ALA A 113 -2.81 12.79 -19.63
CA ALA A 113 -2.29 11.60 -18.98
C ALA A 113 -3.37 10.56 -18.69
N GLY A 114 -2.99 9.29 -18.80
CA GLY A 114 -3.82 8.13 -18.45
C GLY A 114 -3.01 7.05 -17.77
N THR A 115 -3.69 6.11 -17.11
CA THR A 115 -3.04 4.96 -16.48
C THR A 115 -2.74 3.89 -17.51
N ALA A 116 -1.49 3.43 -17.52
CA ALA A 116 -0.99 2.31 -18.29
C ALA A 116 -0.49 1.21 -17.37
N VAL A 117 -0.35 0.01 -17.93
CA VAL A 117 0.24 -1.15 -17.27
C VAL A 117 1.29 -1.74 -18.19
N GLY A 118 2.48 -2.01 -17.63
CA GLY A 118 3.57 -2.67 -18.32
C GLY A 118 4.20 -3.74 -17.43
N PHE A 119 5.04 -4.58 -18.02
CA PHE A 119 5.82 -5.54 -17.25
C PHE A 119 7.26 -5.61 -17.74
N GLY A 120 8.14 -6.01 -16.83
CA GLY A 120 9.54 -6.32 -17.11
C GLY A 120 9.94 -7.63 -16.45
N ARG A 121 11.14 -8.11 -16.77
CA ARG A 121 11.76 -9.23 -16.06
C ARG A 121 12.81 -8.69 -15.09
N LEU A 122 12.63 -8.96 -13.80
CA LEU A 122 13.57 -8.54 -12.76
C LEU A 122 14.84 -9.41 -12.79
N GLN A 123 15.91 -8.81 -13.30
CA GLN A 123 17.25 -9.40 -13.29
C GLN A 123 18.02 -8.96 -12.04
N ARG A 124 19.11 -9.67 -11.75
CA ARG A 124 20.01 -9.32 -10.65
C ARG A 124 20.85 -8.10 -11.00
#